data_AF-M4E291-F1
#
_entry.id   AF-M4E291-F1
#
_cell.length_a   1.000
_cell.length_b   1.000
_cell.length_c   1.000
_cell.angle_alpha   90.00
_cell.angle_beta   90.00
_cell.angle_gamma   90.00
#
_symmetry.space_group_name_H-M   'P 1'
#
loop_
_entity.id
_entity.type
_entity.pdbx_description
1 polymer ?
#
loop_
_entity_poly.entity_id
_entity_poly.type
_entity_poly.pdbx_seq_one_letter_code
_entity_poly.pdbx_strand_id
1 'polypeptide(L)'
;MNKQMSSAKLSRLFNITTKNQTPSPLPISDKQTAARITTYLQKSTAGKLQSNPSLLFNLNPNVTLLVLSSPSLPTQSCVDFFKLLNTFESHLKPDLPAAIALSHRLYTDRRFGEMKSLLNSVSTDGAEIIGSVCVYEGKVEFLETLFDLMIRVYVDKGMFQEGLRVFDYMVEKGMRIDERSCIVFLVAAKKRLEIDLCLEVFKRMVDCGVRITVYSLTIVVEVLCRRGEVEKSRKLVREFYRKGIKPEAYTYNTIINAYVKVRDFSGVEEVLKEMRKGGVGYNKVTYTLLMEMSVKNGRMGDAEKLFDEMRERGVELDVYLYTSMISLCCRKGNVKRAFLLFDELVEKGLSPSSHTYGALIDGVCKVGEMGAAEILMNEMQSGGVDITKVVFNTLINGYCRKRMIDEALAVYDVMEKKGFEADVFTFNTIASCLNRLKRYDEAKEWIFRMMEGGVRLNTVSYTNLIDVYCKEGNVEEAKRLFVEMSSKGAEPNAITYNVMIDAYCKQGKVKEARKLRADMEAKGMAPDSYTYTSLIHGECIVDNVDEALRLFREMGSKGLDQSSVTYTVMISGLSKAGKSDEAFGFYDEMKRKGFTIDHKVYTALVGSLHSPET
;
A
#
# COMPACT_ATOMS: atom_id res chain seq x y z
N MET A 1 18.18 59.82 -7.55
CA MET A 1 18.17 61.30 -7.57
C MET A 1 17.32 61.80 -6.41
N ASN A 2 17.86 62.79 -5.67
CA ASN A 2 17.19 63.74 -4.76
C ASN A 2 15.70 64.01 -5.09
N LYS A 3 14.80 64.36 -4.17
CA LYS A 3 14.92 65.12 -2.92
C LYS A 3 13.60 65.00 -2.13
N GLN A 4 13.72 65.12 -0.82
CA GLN A 4 12.69 65.47 0.17
C GLN A 4 11.38 66.06 -0.40
N MET A 5 10.25 65.47 0.01
CA MET A 5 8.99 66.19 0.10
C MET A 5 8.49 66.15 1.55
N SER A 6 8.15 67.34 2.04
CA SER A 6 8.08 67.79 3.44
C SER A 6 7.11 67.05 4.36
N SER A 7 7.48 67.01 5.65
CA SER A 7 6.70 66.55 6.82
C SER A 7 5.35 67.26 7.07
N ALA A 8 4.92 68.16 6.18
CA ALA A 8 3.69 68.94 6.32
C ALA A 8 2.45 68.31 5.65
N LYS A 9 2.59 67.18 4.94
CA LYS A 9 1.44 66.42 4.37
C LYS A 9 0.96 65.25 5.24
N LEU A 10 1.72 64.87 6.28
CA LEU A 10 1.35 63.82 7.26
C LEU A 10 0.33 64.30 8.31
N SER A 11 0.19 65.61 8.49
CA SER A 11 -0.72 66.20 9.50
C SER A 11 -2.18 66.27 9.05
N ARG A 12 -2.51 65.89 7.80
CA ARG A 12 -3.87 66.02 7.24
C ARG A 12 -4.67 64.72 7.13
N LEU A 13 -4.10 63.57 7.46
CA LEU A 13 -4.79 62.27 7.34
C LEU A 13 -5.40 61.73 8.65
N PHE A 14 -5.24 62.43 9.79
CA PHE A 14 -5.78 62.01 11.09
C PHE A 14 -7.04 62.78 11.56
N ASN A 15 -7.66 63.60 10.70
CA ASN A 15 -8.95 64.20 11.03
C ASN A 15 -10.12 63.31 10.54
N ILE A 16 -10.52 62.35 11.36
CA ILE A 16 -11.84 61.72 11.27
C ILE A 16 -12.63 62.01 12.55
N THR A 17 -13.42 63.09 12.44
CA THR A 17 -14.74 63.36 13.03
C THR A 17 -15.15 62.59 14.30
N THR A 18 -15.11 63.30 15.43
CA THR A 18 -15.86 63.01 16.66
C THR A 18 -17.33 63.42 16.51
N LYS A 19 -18.27 62.46 16.64
CA LYS A 19 -19.69 62.77 16.90
C LYS A 19 -19.89 63.04 18.40
N ASN A 20 -20.64 64.10 18.68
CA ASN A 20 -20.97 64.65 20.01
C ASN A 20 -21.61 63.66 20.99
N GLN A 21 -21.10 63.64 22.23
CA GLN A 21 -21.86 63.48 23.48
C GLN A 21 -21.01 64.02 24.66
N THR A 22 -21.61 64.85 25.52
CA THR A 22 -21.04 65.52 26.70
C THR A 22 -21.22 64.70 28.00
N PRO A 23 -20.62 65.04 29.16
CA PRO A 23 -19.22 64.81 29.55
C PRO A 23 -19.08 63.98 30.86
N SER A 24 -18.06 63.13 30.98
CA SER A 24 -17.57 62.59 32.26
C SER A 24 -16.04 62.35 32.17
N PRO A 25 -15.30 62.27 33.30
CA PRO A 25 -14.03 62.97 33.49
C PRO A 25 -12.84 62.40 32.69
N LEU A 26 -11.96 63.33 32.29
CA LEU A 26 -10.76 63.20 31.45
C LEU A 26 -9.98 61.87 31.55
N PRO A 27 -9.73 61.15 30.43
CA PRO A 27 -8.74 60.09 30.39
C PRO A 27 -7.33 60.69 30.32
N ILE A 28 -6.44 60.20 31.19
CA ILE A 28 -4.99 60.36 31.09
C ILE A 28 -4.58 59.94 29.66
N SER A 29 -3.74 60.73 28.98
CA SER A 29 -3.39 60.38 27.59
C SER A 29 -2.73 59.00 27.53
N ASP A 30 -3.05 58.20 26.52
CA ASP A 30 -2.50 56.83 26.35
C ASP A 30 -0.98 56.78 26.53
N LYS A 31 -0.26 57.85 26.15
CA LYS A 31 1.18 58.01 26.34
C LYS A 31 1.60 58.11 27.82
N GLN A 32 0.83 58.83 28.64
CA GLN A 32 1.09 58.97 30.07
C GLN A 32 0.79 57.66 30.82
N THR A 33 -0.27 56.95 30.44
CA THR A 33 -0.59 55.63 30.98
C THR A 33 0.49 54.60 30.61
N ALA A 34 0.93 54.58 29.34
CA ALA A 34 2.03 53.73 28.87
C ALA A 34 3.35 54.02 29.60
N ALA A 35 3.69 55.28 29.85
CA ALA A 35 4.90 55.66 30.58
C ALA A 35 4.88 55.19 32.05
N ARG A 36 3.72 55.26 32.72
CA ARG A 36 3.55 54.77 34.11
C ARG A 36 3.71 53.25 34.18
N ILE A 37 3.10 52.52 33.24
CA ILE A 37 3.24 51.06 33.14
C ILE A 37 4.68 50.66 32.81
N THR A 38 5.33 51.36 31.88
CA THR A 38 6.74 51.13 31.53
C THR A 38 7.65 51.34 32.74
N THR A 39 7.48 52.43 33.49
CA THR A 39 8.27 52.73 34.69
C THR A 39 8.02 51.70 35.81
N TYR A 40 6.80 51.17 35.92
CA TYR A 40 6.47 50.11 36.86
C TYR A 40 7.13 48.78 36.49
N LEU A 41 7.07 48.38 35.20
CA LEU A 41 7.70 47.16 34.68
C LEU A 41 9.24 47.22 34.67
N GLN A 42 9.84 48.40 34.75
CA GLN A 42 11.27 48.58 34.99
C GLN A 42 11.67 48.31 36.45
N LYS A 43 10.76 48.55 37.40
CA LYS A 43 11.02 48.46 38.85
C LYS A 43 10.49 47.16 39.49
N SER A 44 9.60 46.43 38.82
CA SER A 44 8.87 45.28 39.37
C SER A 44 8.62 44.22 38.29
N THR A 45 8.36 42.97 38.70
CA THR A 45 8.03 41.85 37.80
C THR A 45 6.58 41.93 37.32
N ALA A 46 6.32 41.52 36.08
CA ALA A 46 4.99 41.58 35.46
C ALA A 46 3.89 40.89 36.29
N GLY A 47 4.22 39.80 37.01
CA GLY A 47 3.26 39.11 37.88
C GLY A 47 2.67 39.97 39.01
N LYS A 48 3.37 41.01 39.47
CA LYS A 48 2.86 41.95 40.51
C LYS A 48 1.88 43.00 39.95
N LEU A 49 1.73 43.07 38.62
CA LEU A 49 0.79 43.98 37.97
C LEU A 49 -0.67 43.56 38.21
N GLN A 50 -0.94 42.26 38.41
CA GLN A 50 -2.26 41.74 38.83
C GLN A 50 -2.70 42.31 40.18
N SER A 51 -1.76 42.68 41.04
CA SER A 51 -2.02 43.26 42.36
C SER A 51 -2.35 44.76 42.31
N ASN A 52 -2.42 45.38 41.13
CA ASN A 52 -2.62 46.82 40.95
C ASN A 52 -3.73 47.15 39.92
N PRO A 53 -5.02 46.98 40.29
CA PRO A 53 -6.15 47.07 39.35
C PRO A 53 -6.32 48.46 38.69
N SER A 54 -5.77 49.52 39.29
CA SER A 54 -5.80 50.89 38.74
C SER A 54 -5.00 51.07 37.44
N LEU A 55 -3.92 50.29 37.26
CA LEU A 55 -3.11 50.29 36.04
C LEU A 55 -3.69 49.36 34.97
N LEU A 56 -4.45 48.34 35.38
CA LEU A 56 -5.12 47.40 34.47
C LEU A 56 -6.39 48.00 33.84
N PHE A 57 -7.14 48.84 34.57
CA PHE A 57 -8.39 49.44 34.10
C PHE A 57 -8.22 50.38 32.90
N ASN A 58 -7.03 50.98 32.75
CA ASN A 58 -6.73 51.93 31.66
C ASN A 58 -5.93 51.30 30.51
N LEU A 59 -5.80 49.97 30.47
CA LEU A 59 -5.14 49.27 29.37
C LEU A 59 -6.06 49.24 28.16
N ASN A 60 -5.56 49.75 27.05
CA ASN A 60 -6.16 49.64 25.72
C ASN A 60 -5.08 49.22 24.70
N PRO A 61 -5.46 48.79 23.48
CA PRO A 61 -4.51 48.33 22.47
C PRO A 61 -3.37 49.33 22.16
N ASN A 62 -3.68 50.63 22.12
CA ASN A 62 -2.68 51.68 21.89
C ASN A 62 -1.67 51.79 23.04
N VAL A 63 -2.12 51.69 24.29
CA VAL A 63 -1.26 51.67 25.49
C VAL A 63 -0.36 50.43 25.48
N THR A 64 -0.91 49.26 25.15
CA THR A 64 -0.16 47.99 25.05
C THR A 64 0.94 48.08 23.98
N LEU A 65 0.62 48.61 22.80
CA LEU A 65 1.58 48.84 21.72
C LEU A 65 2.69 49.80 22.14
N LEU A 66 2.36 50.91 22.81
CA LEU A 66 3.33 51.91 23.28
C LEU A 66 4.28 51.35 24.36
N VAL A 67 3.78 50.51 25.26
CA VAL A 67 4.61 49.84 26.30
C VAL A 67 5.57 48.85 25.65
N LEU A 68 5.08 48.00 24.76
CA LEU A 68 5.91 46.97 24.10
C LEU A 68 6.93 47.56 23.13
N SER A 69 6.60 48.70 22.51
CA SER A 69 7.51 49.44 21.63
C SER A 69 8.52 50.33 22.37
N SER A 70 8.43 50.44 23.71
CA SER A 70 9.31 51.32 24.48
C SER A 70 10.76 50.81 24.49
N PRO A 71 11.74 51.63 24.04
CA PRO A 71 13.16 51.24 24.02
C PRO A 71 13.76 51.01 25.41
N SER A 72 13.14 51.55 26.46
CA SER A 72 13.68 51.57 27.81
C SER A 72 13.34 50.34 28.65
N LEU A 73 12.44 49.46 28.17
CA LEU A 73 12.07 48.23 28.87
C LEU A 73 12.97 47.06 28.41
N PRO A 74 13.43 46.14 29.26
CA PRO A 74 14.09 44.92 28.80
C PRO A 74 13.13 44.01 28.01
N THR A 75 13.64 43.30 27.01
CA THR A 75 12.83 42.39 26.16
C THR A 75 12.16 41.28 26.98
N GLN A 76 12.82 40.76 28.02
CA GLN A 76 12.22 39.78 28.94
C GLN A 76 10.97 40.33 29.64
N SER A 77 11.03 41.56 30.15
CA SER A 77 9.90 42.21 30.81
C SER A 77 8.73 42.43 29.85
N CYS A 78 8.99 42.66 28.56
CA CYS A 78 7.95 42.75 27.53
C CYS A 78 7.29 41.39 27.27
N VAL A 79 8.07 40.31 27.22
CA VAL A 79 7.55 38.93 27.07
C VAL A 79 6.69 38.54 28.27
N ASP A 80 7.15 38.82 29.49
CA ASP A 80 6.41 38.49 30.71
C ASP A 80 5.12 39.31 30.83
N PHE A 81 5.16 40.58 30.40
CA PHE A 81 3.97 41.42 30.29
C PHE A 81 2.99 40.88 29.24
N PHE A 82 3.46 40.47 28.06
CA PHE A 82 2.61 39.88 27.02
C PHE A 82 1.98 38.56 27.46
N LYS A 83 2.73 37.68 28.14
CA LYS A 83 2.21 36.43 28.72
C LYS A 83 1.12 36.69 29.75
N LEU A 84 1.30 37.73 30.58
CA LEU A 84 0.29 38.16 31.54
C LEU A 84 -0.99 38.61 30.85
N LEU A 85 -0.87 39.42 29.78
CA LEU A 85 -2.03 39.90 29.02
C LEU A 85 -2.84 38.75 28.39
N ASN A 86 -2.16 37.68 27.97
CA ASN A 86 -2.80 36.47 27.45
C ASN A 86 -3.61 35.66 28.50
N THR A 87 -3.45 35.94 29.80
CA THR A 87 -4.26 35.28 30.85
C THR A 87 -5.64 35.91 31.08
N PHE A 88 -5.93 37.06 30.45
CA PHE A 88 -7.22 37.76 30.60
C PHE A 88 -8.26 37.35 29.53
N GLU A 89 -9.55 37.35 29.89
CA GLU A 89 -10.58 36.64 29.14
C GLU A 89 -11.06 37.27 27.81
N SER A 90 -10.86 38.56 27.52
CA SER A 90 -11.26 39.09 26.19
C SER A 90 -10.75 40.49 25.81
N HIS A 91 -11.04 41.52 26.62
CA HIS A 91 -10.81 42.93 26.24
C HIS A 91 -9.35 43.41 26.39
N LEU A 92 -8.48 42.59 26.99
CA LEU A 92 -7.07 42.90 27.29
C LEU A 92 -6.10 41.98 26.53
N LYS A 93 -6.60 41.10 25.66
CA LYS A 93 -5.73 40.26 24.84
C LYS A 93 -4.88 41.15 23.93
N PRO A 94 -3.58 40.87 23.82
CA PRO A 94 -2.70 41.68 22.99
C PRO A 94 -3.18 41.62 21.53
N ASP A 95 -3.28 42.79 20.92
CA ASP A 95 -3.66 42.96 19.54
C ASP A 95 -2.50 42.58 18.60
N LEU A 96 -2.84 42.34 17.35
CA LEU A 96 -1.89 41.93 16.31
C LEU A 96 -0.73 42.94 16.12
N PRO A 97 -0.95 44.27 16.15
CA PRO A 97 0.14 45.26 16.18
C PRO A 97 1.10 45.12 17.37
N ALA A 98 0.61 44.87 18.59
CA ALA A 98 1.44 44.64 19.77
C ALA A 98 2.31 43.39 19.63
N ALA A 99 1.75 42.32 19.05
CA ALA A 99 2.47 41.08 18.76
C ALA A 99 3.58 41.27 17.71
N ILE A 100 3.34 42.08 16.67
CA ILE A 100 4.34 42.43 15.66
C ILE A 100 5.46 43.29 16.27
N ALA A 101 5.12 44.25 17.13
CA ALA A 101 6.11 45.09 17.82
C ALA A 101 7.02 44.28 18.75
N LEU A 102 6.47 43.34 19.52
CA LEU A 102 7.27 42.43 20.36
C LEU A 102 8.08 41.44 19.52
N SER A 103 7.53 40.95 18.40
CA SER A 103 8.26 40.13 17.42
C SER A 103 9.51 40.83 16.88
N HIS A 104 9.43 42.14 16.57
CA HIS A 104 10.59 42.91 16.12
C HIS A 104 11.70 42.98 17.17
N ARG A 105 11.34 43.10 18.46
CA ARG A 105 12.31 43.09 19.56
C ARG A 105 12.94 41.72 19.80
N LEU A 106 12.13 40.67 19.70
CA LEU A 106 12.63 39.30 19.80
C LEU A 106 13.56 38.95 18.65
N TYR A 107 13.32 39.52 17.46
CA TYR A 107 14.22 39.42 16.32
C TYR A 107 15.56 40.12 16.58
N THR A 108 15.57 41.36 17.09
CA THR A 108 16.83 42.08 17.41
C THR A 108 17.66 41.33 18.44
N ASP A 109 17.01 40.62 19.38
CA ASP A 109 17.67 39.83 20.42
C ASP A 109 17.97 38.37 19.99
N ARG A 110 17.67 37.98 18.74
CA ARG A 110 17.83 36.62 18.19
C ARG A 110 17.08 35.51 18.94
N ARG A 111 15.95 35.83 19.59
CA ARG A 111 15.12 34.91 20.37
C ARG A 111 13.99 34.28 19.54
N PHE A 112 14.34 33.57 18.47
CA PHE A 112 13.37 33.05 17.48
C PHE A 112 12.37 32.03 18.03
N GLY A 113 12.72 31.25 19.06
CA GLY A 113 11.81 30.28 19.69
C GLY A 113 10.64 30.95 20.41
N GLU A 114 10.91 32.06 21.11
CA GLU A 114 9.87 32.84 21.79
C GLU A 114 9.04 33.66 20.82
N MET A 115 9.66 34.14 19.74
CA MET A 115 8.95 34.75 18.62
C MET A 115 7.94 33.76 18.01
N LYS A 116 8.32 32.48 17.85
CA LYS A 116 7.41 31.43 17.35
C LYS A 116 6.27 31.19 18.33
N SER A 117 6.58 31.06 19.62
CA SER A 117 5.59 30.85 20.68
C SER A 117 4.57 31.99 20.75
N LEU A 118 5.06 33.22 20.61
CA LEU A 118 4.24 34.43 20.55
C LEU A 118 3.28 34.39 19.36
N LEU A 119 3.79 34.17 18.14
CA LEU A 119 2.95 34.05 16.94
C LEU A 119 1.96 32.88 17.04
N ASN A 120 2.33 31.80 17.71
CA ASN A 120 1.41 30.68 17.95
C ASN A 120 0.26 31.04 18.88
N SER A 121 0.50 31.89 19.90
CA SER A 121 -0.52 32.34 20.85
C SER A 121 -1.53 33.32 20.26
N VAL A 122 -1.13 34.08 19.23
CA VAL A 122 -1.98 35.05 18.56
C VAL A 122 -2.74 34.35 17.43
N SER A 123 -3.98 33.94 17.70
CA SER A 123 -4.83 33.26 16.72
C SER A 123 -5.27 34.25 15.63
N THR A 124 -4.67 34.20 14.44
CA THR A 124 -4.85 35.28 13.45
C THR A 124 -4.98 34.77 12.02
N ASP A 125 -6.02 35.28 11.36
CA ASP A 125 -6.25 35.20 9.91
C ASP A 125 -5.03 35.79 9.17
N GLY A 126 -4.49 35.08 8.17
CA GLY A 126 -3.31 35.51 7.44
C GLY A 126 -3.52 36.85 6.73
N ALA A 127 -4.76 37.17 6.34
CA ALA A 127 -5.09 38.43 5.67
C ALA A 127 -4.96 39.66 6.59
N GLU A 128 -5.37 39.54 7.86
CA GLU A 128 -5.28 40.64 8.84
C GLU A 128 -3.82 40.95 9.20
N ILE A 129 -2.95 39.94 9.23
CA ILE A 129 -1.51 40.11 9.49
C ILE A 129 -0.81 40.77 8.31
N ILE A 130 -1.05 40.29 7.09
CA ILE A 130 -0.47 40.93 5.90
C ILE A 130 -0.87 42.40 5.84
N GLY A 131 -2.14 42.73 6.11
CA GLY A 131 -2.63 44.11 6.17
C GLY A 131 -1.98 44.96 7.28
N SER A 132 -1.80 44.40 8.48
CA SER A 132 -1.20 45.10 9.62
C SER A 132 0.32 45.30 9.48
N VAL A 133 1.01 44.35 8.85
CA VAL A 133 2.46 44.43 8.59
C VAL A 133 2.77 45.41 7.45
N CYS A 134 1.83 45.66 6.52
CA CYS A 134 1.99 46.68 5.47
C CYS A 134 2.15 48.11 6.02
N VAL A 135 1.71 48.37 7.25
CA VAL A 135 1.88 49.67 7.95
C VAL A 135 3.29 49.80 8.55
N TYR A 136 4.02 48.69 8.67
CA TYR A 136 5.34 48.66 9.28
C TYR A 136 6.42 48.89 8.21
N GLU A 137 7.00 50.10 8.16
CA GLU A 137 8.19 50.44 7.36
C GLU A 137 9.47 49.78 7.95
N GLY A 138 9.46 48.45 8.09
CA GLY A 138 10.55 47.69 8.71
C GLY A 138 11.69 47.30 7.75
N LYS A 139 12.81 46.81 8.32
CA LYS A 139 13.91 46.19 7.56
C LYS A 139 13.42 44.93 6.84
N VAL A 140 13.70 44.80 5.54
CA VAL A 140 13.28 43.67 4.69
C VAL A 140 13.65 42.31 5.32
N GLU A 141 14.82 42.20 5.95
CA GLU A 141 15.30 40.96 6.61
C GLU A 141 14.43 40.50 7.79
N PHE A 142 13.83 41.44 8.53
CA PHE A 142 12.89 41.12 9.60
C PHE A 142 11.58 40.56 9.04
N LEU A 143 11.07 41.17 7.95
CA LEU A 143 9.85 40.74 7.30
C LEU A 143 9.99 39.35 6.69
N GLU A 144 11.11 39.06 6.01
CA GLU A 144 11.44 37.72 5.51
C GLU A 144 11.37 36.67 6.64
N THR A 145 12.03 36.94 7.77
CA THR A 145 12.08 36.03 8.92
C THR A 145 10.71 35.87 9.60
N LEU A 146 9.96 36.96 9.72
CA LEU A 146 8.63 36.98 10.33
C LEU A 146 7.66 36.11 9.52
N PHE A 147 7.59 36.32 8.20
CA PHE A 147 6.68 35.57 7.33
C PHE A 147 7.09 34.09 7.21
N ASP A 148 8.38 33.77 7.17
CA ASP A 148 8.85 32.38 7.23
C ASP A 148 8.40 31.66 8.50
N LEU A 149 8.47 32.34 9.65
CA LEU A 149 8.04 31.78 10.91
C LEU A 149 6.51 31.61 10.97
N MET A 150 5.77 32.54 10.37
CA MET A 150 4.32 32.44 10.23
C MET A 150 3.89 31.26 9.38
N ILE A 151 4.54 31.02 8.22
CA ILE A 151 4.28 29.85 7.40
C ILE A 151 4.40 28.57 8.25
N ARG A 152 5.46 28.46 9.07
CA ARG A 152 5.65 27.31 9.97
C ARG A 152 4.56 27.19 11.04
N VAL A 153 4.14 28.31 11.65
CA VAL A 153 3.06 28.32 12.65
C VAL A 153 1.72 27.92 12.04
N TYR A 154 1.37 28.43 10.86
CA TYR A 154 0.15 28.05 10.16
C TYR A 154 0.13 26.58 9.77
N VAL A 155 1.26 26.07 9.27
CA VAL A 155 1.44 24.65 8.96
C VAL A 155 1.29 23.78 10.20
N ASP A 156 1.89 24.16 11.33
CA ASP A 156 1.78 23.43 12.60
C ASP A 156 0.31 23.36 13.10
N LYS A 157 -0.46 24.43 12.90
CA LYS A 157 -1.91 24.48 13.20
C LYS A 157 -2.77 23.76 12.14
N GLY A 158 -2.22 23.41 10.97
CA GLY A 158 -2.98 22.85 9.87
C GLY A 158 -3.77 23.85 9.04
N MET A 159 -3.49 25.14 9.20
CA MET A 159 -4.13 26.23 8.45
C MET A 159 -3.39 26.45 7.13
N PHE A 160 -3.41 25.46 6.24
CA PHE A 160 -2.59 25.48 5.03
C PHE A 160 -2.94 26.63 4.06
N GLN A 161 -4.21 26.99 3.94
CA GLN A 161 -4.64 28.10 3.08
C GLN A 161 -4.06 29.44 3.55
N GLU A 162 -4.03 29.70 4.86
CA GLU A 162 -3.38 30.89 5.40
C GLU A 162 -1.87 30.85 5.18
N GLY A 163 -1.23 29.69 5.36
CA GLY A 163 0.18 29.49 5.02
C GLY A 163 0.50 29.79 3.55
N LEU A 164 -0.37 29.37 2.63
CA LEU A 164 -0.24 29.66 1.19
C LEU A 164 -0.45 31.14 0.87
N ARG A 165 -1.40 31.83 1.53
CA ARG A 165 -1.60 33.28 1.36
C ARG A 165 -0.34 34.07 1.75
N VAL A 166 0.30 33.70 2.86
CA VAL A 166 1.57 34.32 3.28
C VAL A 166 2.67 34.01 2.26
N PHE A 167 2.74 32.78 1.77
CA PHE A 167 3.69 32.39 0.73
C PHE A 167 3.51 33.24 -0.55
N ASP A 168 2.28 33.37 -1.04
CA ASP A 168 1.97 34.13 -2.26
C ASP A 168 2.31 35.60 -2.11
N TYR A 169 2.01 36.19 -0.94
CA TYR A 169 2.41 37.56 -0.63
C TYR A 169 3.93 37.76 -0.66
N MET A 170 4.70 36.82 -0.09
CA MET A 170 6.16 36.88 -0.14
C MET A 170 6.68 36.82 -1.59
N VAL A 171 6.08 35.98 -2.44
CA VAL A 171 6.42 35.89 -3.87
C VAL A 171 6.10 37.19 -4.61
N GLU A 172 4.90 37.75 -4.42
CA GLU A 172 4.48 39.01 -5.04
C GLU A 172 5.38 40.20 -4.67
N LYS A 173 5.90 40.22 -3.43
CA LYS A 173 6.80 41.26 -2.94
C LYS A 173 8.28 41.00 -3.24
N GLY A 174 8.62 39.87 -3.89
CA GLY A 174 10.00 39.50 -4.20
C GLY A 174 10.85 39.22 -2.96
N MET A 175 10.24 38.78 -1.86
CA MET A 175 10.92 38.41 -0.62
C MET A 175 11.55 37.01 -0.73
N ARG A 176 12.66 36.77 -0.05
CA ARG A 176 13.26 35.43 0.03
C ARG A 176 12.45 34.54 0.96
N ILE A 177 12.18 33.32 0.49
CA ILE A 177 11.49 32.27 1.24
C ILE A 177 12.51 31.20 1.65
N ASP A 178 12.60 30.86 2.93
CA ASP A 178 13.49 29.81 3.43
C ASP A 178 12.98 28.43 2.99
N GLU A 179 13.87 27.64 2.36
CA GLU A 179 13.60 26.25 1.97
C GLU A 179 13.06 25.38 3.12
N ARG A 180 13.47 25.66 4.37
CA ARG A 180 13.03 24.92 5.56
C ARG A 180 11.55 25.13 5.83
N SER A 181 11.04 26.34 5.57
CA SER A 181 9.61 26.65 5.72
C SER A 181 8.78 25.84 4.71
N CYS A 182 9.25 25.76 3.46
CA CYS A 182 8.64 24.92 2.43
C CYS A 182 8.72 23.42 2.77
N ILE A 183 9.85 22.93 3.28
CA ILE A 183 10.01 21.53 3.68
C ILE A 183 9.05 21.17 4.82
N VAL A 184 8.89 22.03 5.83
CA VAL A 184 7.92 21.83 6.92
C VAL A 184 6.50 21.73 6.36
N PHE A 185 6.17 22.58 5.38
CA PHE A 185 4.90 22.54 4.67
C PHE A 185 4.68 21.20 3.95
N LEU A 186 5.66 20.75 3.16
CA LEU A 186 5.60 19.48 2.42
C LEU A 186 5.44 18.28 3.37
N VAL A 187 6.17 18.26 4.49
CA VAL A 187 6.08 17.20 5.50
C VAL A 187 4.69 17.17 6.15
N ALA A 188 4.13 18.32 6.49
CA ALA A 188 2.80 18.40 7.10
C ALA A 188 1.69 17.97 6.13
N ALA A 189 1.74 18.43 4.87
CA ALA A 189 0.81 18.00 3.83
C ALA A 189 0.88 16.49 3.60
N LYS A 190 2.10 15.92 3.51
CA LYS A 190 2.31 14.46 3.42
C LYS A 190 1.72 13.70 4.61
N LYS A 191 1.92 14.19 5.85
CA LYS A 191 1.40 13.53 7.07
C LYS A 191 -0.12 13.48 7.10
N ARG A 192 -0.79 14.51 6.60
CA ARG A 192 -2.26 14.59 6.51
C ARG A 192 -2.85 13.95 5.25
N LEU A 193 -2.01 13.34 4.41
CA LEU A 193 -2.40 12.72 3.14
C LEU A 193 -3.03 13.69 2.13
N GLU A 194 -2.72 15.00 2.25
CA GLU A 194 -3.15 16.02 1.29
C GLU A 194 -2.18 16.07 0.11
N ILE A 195 -2.38 15.13 -0.82
CA ILE A 195 -1.48 14.91 -1.97
C ILE A 195 -1.45 16.13 -2.91
N ASP A 196 -2.62 16.68 -3.26
CA ASP A 196 -2.72 17.79 -4.22
C ASP A 196 -2.06 19.07 -3.66
N LEU A 197 -2.26 19.36 -2.36
CA LEU A 197 -1.60 20.47 -1.68
C LEU A 197 -0.07 20.31 -1.68
N CYS A 198 0.44 19.10 -1.44
CA CYS A 198 1.88 18.84 -1.46
C CYS A 198 2.49 19.14 -2.84
N LEU A 199 1.80 18.74 -3.91
CA LEU A 199 2.22 18.99 -5.30
C LEU A 199 2.14 20.48 -5.65
N GLU A 200 1.09 21.17 -5.20
CA GLU A 200 0.91 22.60 -5.39
C GLU A 200 2.05 23.39 -4.73
N VAL A 201 2.34 23.13 -3.46
CA VAL A 201 3.43 23.79 -2.71
C VAL A 201 4.78 23.55 -3.39
N PHE A 202 5.05 22.32 -3.82
CA PHE A 202 6.30 22.01 -4.51
C PHE A 202 6.41 22.72 -5.85
N LYS A 203 5.33 22.78 -6.63
CA LYS A 203 5.31 23.54 -7.89
C LYS A 203 5.63 25.01 -7.64
N ARG A 204 4.97 25.64 -6.64
CA ARG A 204 5.25 27.02 -6.25
C ARG A 204 6.71 27.22 -5.84
N MET A 205 7.28 26.30 -5.06
CA MET A 205 8.69 26.30 -4.66
C MET A 205 9.66 26.31 -5.86
N VAL A 206 9.33 25.56 -6.92
CA VAL A 206 10.11 25.53 -8.17
C VAL A 206 9.96 26.82 -8.96
N ASP A 207 8.73 27.31 -9.10
CA ASP A 207 8.40 28.50 -9.90
C ASP A 207 9.02 29.79 -9.32
N CYS A 208 9.10 29.90 -7.99
CA CYS A 208 9.73 31.04 -7.32
C CYS A 208 11.24 30.90 -7.10
N GLY A 209 11.85 29.81 -7.58
CA GLY A 209 13.31 29.61 -7.51
C GLY A 209 13.86 29.31 -6.12
N VAL A 210 13.02 28.82 -5.19
CA VAL A 210 13.50 28.33 -3.89
C VAL A 210 14.36 27.08 -4.11
N ARG A 211 15.47 26.97 -3.37
CA ARG A 211 16.41 25.86 -3.52
C ARG A 211 15.74 24.52 -3.22
N ILE A 212 15.61 23.68 -4.23
CA ILE A 212 15.12 22.31 -4.11
C ILE A 212 16.27 21.44 -3.56
N THR A 213 16.00 20.73 -2.47
CA THR A 213 16.94 19.77 -1.85
C THR A 213 16.55 18.32 -2.18
N VAL A 214 17.48 17.37 -2.03
CA VAL A 214 17.19 15.94 -2.19
C VAL A 214 16.05 15.49 -1.27
N TYR A 215 15.97 16.06 -0.06
CA TYR A 215 14.90 15.75 0.89
C TYR A 215 13.52 16.24 0.41
N SER A 216 13.42 17.49 -0.06
CA SER A 216 12.17 18.01 -0.63
C SER A 216 11.70 17.22 -1.85
N LEU A 217 12.62 16.86 -2.75
CA LEU A 217 12.34 16.01 -3.90
C LEU A 217 11.83 14.63 -3.47
N THR A 218 12.48 14.02 -2.46
CA THR A 218 12.11 12.71 -1.94
C THR A 218 10.70 12.68 -1.35
N ILE A 219 10.28 13.74 -0.63
CA ILE A 219 8.92 13.85 -0.09
C ILE A 219 7.89 13.79 -1.23
N VAL A 220 8.11 14.55 -2.30
CA VAL A 220 7.20 14.61 -3.45
C VAL A 220 7.19 13.30 -4.23
N VAL A 221 8.35 12.67 -4.42
CA VAL A 221 8.44 11.34 -5.02
C VAL A 221 7.61 10.33 -4.25
N GLU A 222 7.69 10.32 -2.92
CA GLU A 222 6.91 9.41 -2.08
C GLU A 222 5.40 9.67 -2.19
N VAL A 223 5.00 10.94 -2.23
CA VAL A 223 3.60 11.35 -2.40
C VAL A 223 3.04 10.92 -3.76
N LEU A 224 3.79 11.14 -4.85
CA LEU A 224 3.41 10.69 -6.20
C LEU A 224 3.31 9.16 -6.29
N CYS A 225 4.27 8.44 -5.70
CA CYS A 225 4.25 6.98 -5.64
C CYS A 225 3.03 6.45 -4.86
N ARG A 226 2.61 7.11 -3.78
CA ARG A 226 1.40 6.75 -3.03
C ARG A 226 0.11 6.99 -3.84
N ARG A 227 0.08 8.02 -4.69
CA ARG A 227 -1.02 8.28 -5.64
C ARG A 227 -1.09 7.26 -6.78
N GLY A 228 -0.05 6.43 -6.97
CA GLY A 228 0.09 5.53 -8.11
C GLY A 228 0.70 6.20 -9.35
N GLU A 229 1.11 7.46 -9.27
CA GLU A 229 1.71 8.22 -10.37
C GLU A 229 3.22 7.99 -10.51
N VAL A 230 3.62 6.71 -10.57
CA VAL A 230 5.04 6.30 -10.50
C VAL A 230 5.86 6.83 -11.68
N GLU A 231 5.29 6.91 -12.88
CA GLU A 231 6.01 7.44 -14.04
C GLU A 231 6.26 8.96 -13.95
N LYS A 232 5.33 9.70 -13.33
CA LYS A 232 5.54 11.14 -13.06
C LYS A 232 6.63 11.34 -12.01
N SER A 233 6.67 10.52 -10.95
CA SER A 233 7.73 10.61 -9.93
C SER A 233 9.11 10.35 -10.53
N ARG A 234 9.22 9.39 -11.44
CA ARG A 234 10.45 9.11 -12.17
C ARG A 234 10.88 10.25 -13.11
N LYS A 235 9.95 10.82 -13.89
CA LYS A 235 10.23 11.99 -14.75
C LYS A 235 10.76 13.17 -13.94
N LEU A 236 10.18 13.40 -12.76
CA LEU A 236 10.61 14.45 -11.83
C LEU A 236 12.06 14.24 -11.37
N VAL A 237 12.41 13.02 -10.94
CA VAL A 237 13.78 12.69 -10.53
C VAL A 237 14.79 12.93 -11.64
N ARG A 238 14.47 12.55 -12.88
CA ARG A 238 15.34 12.80 -14.05
C ARG A 238 15.52 14.30 -14.33
N GLU A 239 14.46 15.08 -14.22
CA GLU A 239 14.52 16.53 -14.42
C GLU A 239 15.48 17.18 -13.42
N PHE A 240 15.33 16.86 -12.13
CA PHE A 240 16.17 17.43 -11.08
C PHE A 240 17.60 16.88 -11.08
N TYR A 241 17.81 15.65 -11.55
CA TYR A 241 19.15 15.13 -11.84
C TYR A 241 19.89 15.98 -12.89
N ARG A 242 19.21 16.36 -13.99
CA ARG A 242 19.78 17.26 -15.01
C ARG A 242 20.05 18.67 -14.47
N LYS A 243 19.27 19.12 -13.49
CA LYS A 243 19.49 20.38 -12.75
C LYS A 243 20.58 20.29 -11.68
N GLY A 244 21.28 19.16 -11.56
CA GLY A 244 22.43 18.97 -10.66
C GLY A 244 22.10 18.40 -9.27
N ILE A 245 20.83 18.10 -8.98
CA ILE A 245 20.42 17.46 -7.73
C ILE A 245 20.60 15.95 -7.87
N LYS A 246 21.58 15.38 -7.16
CA LYS A 246 21.83 13.94 -7.17
C LYS A 246 20.92 13.23 -6.16
N PRO A 247 19.97 12.39 -6.59
CA PRO A 247 19.10 11.65 -5.69
C PRO A 247 19.91 10.58 -4.93
N GLU A 248 19.48 10.29 -3.71
CA GLU A 248 20.06 9.24 -2.89
C GLU A 248 19.42 7.88 -3.18
N ALA A 249 20.04 6.80 -2.69
CA ALA A 249 19.49 5.44 -2.81
C ALA A 249 18.06 5.34 -2.25
N TYR A 250 17.72 6.10 -1.21
CA TYR A 250 16.37 6.13 -0.65
C TYR A 250 15.33 6.61 -1.68
N THR A 251 15.61 7.69 -2.41
CA THR A 251 14.69 8.22 -3.45
C THR A 251 14.41 7.19 -4.54
N TYR A 252 15.46 6.49 -5.01
CA TYR A 252 15.31 5.42 -5.99
C TYR A 252 14.54 4.22 -5.41
N ASN A 253 14.85 3.80 -4.19
CA ASN A 253 14.16 2.70 -3.50
C ASN A 253 12.66 2.98 -3.31
N THR A 254 12.26 4.23 -3.08
CA THR A 254 10.84 4.63 -3.03
C THR A 254 10.13 4.38 -4.36
N ILE A 255 10.78 4.70 -5.49
CA ILE A 255 10.23 4.48 -6.84
C ILE A 255 10.22 2.98 -7.17
N ILE A 256 11.31 2.26 -6.88
CA ILE A 256 11.40 0.80 -7.08
C ILE A 256 10.28 0.09 -6.32
N ASN A 257 10.07 0.41 -5.04
CA ASN A 257 9.00 -0.20 -4.25
C ASN A 257 7.61 0.08 -4.85
N ALA A 258 7.40 1.28 -5.40
CA ALA A 258 6.15 1.63 -6.06
C ALA A 258 5.92 0.79 -7.33
N TYR A 259 6.92 0.67 -8.21
CA TYR A 259 6.83 -0.21 -9.39
C TYR A 259 6.65 -1.68 -9.03
N VAL A 260 7.33 -2.17 -7.98
CA VAL A 260 7.17 -3.56 -7.46
C VAL A 260 5.74 -3.82 -6.98
N LYS A 261 5.09 -2.84 -6.34
CA LYS A 261 3.67 -2.94 -5.92
C LYS A 261 2.72 -3.00 -7.11
N VAL A 262 2.98 -2.22 -8.16
CA VAL A 262 2.17 -2.19 -9.39
C VAL A 262 2.51 -3.36 -10.34
N ARG A 263 3.53 -4.18 -10.01
CA ARG A 263 4.06 -5.29 -10.84
C ARG A 263 4.59 -4.85 -12.21
N ASP A 264 5.05 -3.61 -12.32
CA ASP A 264 5.74 -3.12 -13.52
C ASP A 264 7.25 -3.33 -13.38
N PHE A 265 7.73 -4.43 -13.94
CA PHE A 265 9.14 -4.82 -13.86
C PHE A 265 10.02 -4.07 -14.87
N SER A 266 9.45 -3.57 -15.96
CA SER A 266 10.20 -2.77 -16.93
C SER A 266 10.66 -1.48 -16.29
N GLY A 267 9.74 -0.79 -15.59
CA GLY A 267 10.03 0.42 -14.83
C GLY A 267 11.15 0.23 -13.79
N VAL A 268 11.16 -0.91 -13.06
CA VAL A 268 12.22 -1.22 -12.09
C VAL A 268 13.59 -1.28 -12.75
N GLU A 269 13.76 -2.06 -13.83
CA GLU A 269 15.06 -2.23 -14.50
C GLU A 269 15.59 -0.89 -15.04
N GLU A 270 14.67 -0.07 -15.51
CA GLU A 270 14.93 1.26 -16.02
C GLU A 270 15.41 2.24 -14.93
N VAL A 271 14.80 2.18 -13.73
CA VAL A 271 15.27 2.92 -12.55
C VAL A 271 16.64 2.40 -12.07
N LEU A 272 16.90 1.10 -12.10
CA LEU A 272 18.22 0.54 -11.77
C LEU A 272 19.32 1.02 -12.72
N LYS A 273 19.03 1.12 -14.02
CA LYS A 273 19.95 1.71 -15.01
C LYS A 273 20.26 3.17 -14.68
N GLU A 274 19.28 3.94 -14.24
CA GLU A 274 19.46 5.34 -13.81
C GLU A 274 20.29 5.44 -12.53
N MET A 275 20.00 4.59 -11.54
CA MET A 275 20.75 4.51 -10.28
C MET A 275 22.24 4.20 -10.53
N ARG A 276 22.53 3.24 -11.43
CA ARG A 276 23.91 2.90 -11.85
C ARG A 276 24.59 4.05 -12.59
N LYS A 277 23.92 4.70 -13.55
CA LYS A 277 24.45 5.88 -14.26
C LYS A 277 24.73 7.06 -13.31
N GLY A 278 23.91 7.19 -12.26
CA GLY A 278 24.10 8.18 -11.21
C GLY A 278 25.26 7.89 -10.25
N GLY A 279 25.90 6.73 -10.34
CA GLY A 279 26.94 6.29 -9.41
C GLY A 279 26.39 5.92 -8.03
N VAL A 280 25.08 5.65 -7.91
CA VAL A 280 24.44 5.29 -6.65
C VAL A 280 24.49 3.77 -6.50
N GLY A 281 25.29 3.28 -5.54
CA GLY A 281 25.41 1.85 -5.24
C GLY A 281 24.15 1.28 -4.60
N TYR A 282 23.91 -0.01 -4.83
CA TYR A 282 22.81 -0.72 -4.17
C TYR A 282 23.08 -0.87 -2.69
N ASN A 283 22.09 -0.52 -1.86
CA ASN A 283 22.13 -0.76 -0.43
C ASN A 283 21.26 -1.98 -0.07
N LYS A 284 21.28 -2.39 1.20
CA LYS A 284 20.48 -3.51 1.71
C LYS A 284 19.01 -3.44 1.27
N VAL A 285 18.39 -2.26 1.38
CA VAL A 285 16.98 -2.05 1.01
C VAL A 285 16.75 -2.24 -0.49
N THR A 286 17.67 -1.76 -1.34
CA THR A 286 17.59 -1.97 -2.79
C THR A 286 17.57 -3.46 -3.11
N TYR A 287 18.51 -4.23 -2.55
CA TYR A 287 18.56 -5.67 -2.77
C TYR A 287 17.31 -6.39 -2.25
N THR A 288 16.81 -6.06 -1.06
CA THR A 288 15.57 -6.65 -0.52
C THR A 288 14.40 -6.44 -1.48
N LEU A 289 14.22 -5.23 -2.03
CA LEU A 289 13.15 -4.94 -2.99
C LEU A 289 13.31 -5.73 -4.30
N LEU A 290 14.55 -5.89 -4.79
CA LEU A 290 14.82 -6.66 -6.00
C LEU A 290 14.64 -8.17 -5.80
N MET A 291 14.95 -8.67 -4.59
CA MET A 291 14.71 -10.05 -4.20
C MET A 291 13.21 -10.33 -4.10
N GLU A 292 12.44 -9.47 -3.41
CA GLU A 292 10.98 -9.58 -3.37
C GLU A 292 10.35 -9.58 -4.77
N MET A 293 10.85 -8.71 -5.66
CA MET A 293 10.44 -8.63 -7.05
C MET A 293 10.72 -9.95 -7.79
N SER A 294 11.94 -10.47 -7.66
CA SER A 294 12.36 -11.70 -8.35
C SER A 294 11.60 -12.93 -7.84
N VAL A 295 11.32 -12.99 -6.53
CA VAL A 295 10.49 -14.02 -5.90
C VAL A 295 9.04 -13.95 -6.39
N LYS A 296 8.46 -12.74 -6.46
CA LYS A 296 7.09 -12.52 -6.98
C LYS A 296 6.97 -12.88 -8.46
N ASN A 297 8.02 -12.66 -9.24
CA ASN A 297 8.05 -13.00 -10.67
C ASN A 297 8.48 -14.45 -10.95
N GLY A 298 8.87 -15.21 -9.91
CA GLY A 298 9.37 -16.57 -10.07
C GLY A 298 10.63 -16.68 -10.94
N ARG A 299 11.43 -15.62 -11.04
CA ARG A 299 12.70 -15.59 -11.80
C ARG A 299 13.84 -16.01 -10.89
N MET A 300 14.08 -17.32 -10.80
CA MET A 300 15.10 -17.90 -9.93
C MET A 300 16.52 -17.43 -10.29
N GLY A 301 16.87 -17.42 -11.58
CA GLY A 301 18.23 -17.04 -12.01
C GLY A 301 18.59 -15.59 -11.70
N ASP A 302 17.62 -14.66 -11.74
CA ASP A 302 17.87 -13.26 -11.36
C ASP A 302 18.01 -13.12 -9.84
N ALA A 303 17.18 -13.84 -9.07
CA ALA A 303 17.26 -13.85 -7.62
C ALA A 303 18.58 -14.44 -7.11
N GLU A 304 19.07 -15.52 -7.73
CA GLU A 304 20.36 -16.14 -7.41
C GLU A 304 21.53 -15.18 -7.68
N LYS A 305 21.56 -14.54 -8.86
CA LYS A 305 22.58 -13.54 -9.18
C LYS A 305 22.61 -12.39 -8.18
N LEU A 306 21.44 -11.87 -7.80
CA LEU A 306 21.34 -10.81 -6.81
C LEU A 306 21.82 -11.29 -5.44
N PHE A 307 21.46 -12.51 -5.04
CA PHE A 307 21.88 -13.08 -3.76
C PHE A 307 23.39 -13.31 -3.68
N ASP A 308 24.00 -13.81 -4.74
CA ASP A 308 25.46 -13.99 -4.82
C ASP A 308 26.18 -12.63 -4.89
N GLU A 309 25.65 -11.65 -5.63
CA GLU A 309 26.18 -10.28 -5.65
C GLU A 309 26.15 -9.62 -4.26
N MET A 310 25.08 -9.84 -3.47
CA MET A 310 25.01 -9.38 -2.08
C MET A 310 26.11 -10.01 -1.22
N ARG A 311 26.38 -11.30 -1.41
CA ARG A 311 27.42 -12.04 -0.69
C ARG A 311 28.81 -11.51 -1.04
N GLU A 312 29.11 -11.35 -2.32
CA GLU A 312 30.41 -10.85 -2.80
C GLU A 312 30.70 -9.43 -2.30
N ARG A 313 29.67 -8.59 -2.19
CA ARG A 313 29.78 -7.22 -1.69
C ARG A 313 29.78 -7.12 -0.16
N GLY A 314 29.70 -8.25 0.56
CA GLY A 314 29.69 -8.29 2.02
C GLY A 314 28.44 -7.65 2.64
N VAL A 315 27.30 -7.61 1.93
CA VAL A 315 26.04 -7.12 2.50
C VAL A 315 25.52 -8.16 3.49
N GLU A 316 25.30 -7.77 4.75
CA GLU A 316 24.75 -8.65 5.77
C GLU A 316 23.34 -9.13 5.38
N LEU A 317 23.26 -10.43 5.08
CA LEU A 317 22.02 -11.14 4.81
C LEU A 317 21.32 -11.42 6.13
N ASP A 318 20.02 -11.13 6.20
CA ASP A 318 19.18 -11.45 7.34
C ASP A 318 18.30 -12.67 7.06
N VAL A 319 17.61 -13.15 8.11
CA VAL A 319 16.70 -14.30 8.06
C VAL A 319 15.64 -14.14 6.95
N TYR A 320 15.19 -12.91 6.69
CA TYR A 320 14.17 -12.64 5.67
C TYR A 320 14.67 -12.93 4.25
N LEU A 321 15.89 -12.48 3.91
CA LEU A 321 16.48 -12.71 2.59
C LEU A 321 16.74 -14.20 2.32
N TYR A 322 17.28 -14.91 3.30
CA TYR A 322 17.43 -16.37 3.24
C TYR A 322 16.08 -17.07 3.09
N THR A 323 15.09 -16.73 3.92
CA THR A 323 13.74 -17.32 3.84
C THR A 323 13.09 -17.09 2.47
N SER A 324 13.29 -15.91 1.90
CA SER A 324 12.79 -15.57 0.56
C SER A 324 13.43 -16.44 -0.53
N MET A 325 14.74 -16.66 -0.45
CA MET A 325 15.44 -17.55 -1.39
C MET A 325 15.08 -19.02 -1.21
N ILE A 326 14.99 -19.49 0.03
CA ILE A 326 14.54 -20.85 0.37
C ILE A 326 13.14 -21.08 -0.21
N SER A 327 12.21 -20.14 0.01
CA SER A 327 10.85 -20.23 -0.53
C SER A 327 10.83 -20.27 -2.07
N LEU A 328 11.67 -19.48 -2.73
CA LEU A 328 11.79 -19.48 -4.19
C LEU A 328 12.34 -20.82 -4.72
N CYS A 329 13.39 -21.35 -4.08
CA CYS A 329 13.98 -22.65 -4.42
C CYS A 329 12.93 -23.78 -4.28
N CYS A 330 12.21 -23.79 -3.16
CA CYS A 330 11.13 -24.75 -2.89
C CYS A 330 9.99 -24.65 -3.93
N ARG A 331 9.59 -23.44 -4.33
CA ARG A 331 8.55 -23.23 -5.37
C ARG A 331 8.98 -23.75 -6.74
N LYS A 332 10.27 -23.69 -7.07
CA LYS A 332 10.82 -24.21 -8.33
C LYS A 332 11.20 -25.68 -8.28
N GLY A 333 11.03 -26.34 -7.13
CA GLY A 333 11.37 -27.75 -6.93
C GLY A 333 12.86 -28.01 -6.68
N ASN A 334 13.70 -26.97 -6.55
CA ASN A 334 15.11 -27.13 -6.21
C ASN A 334 15.30 -27.21 -4.70
N VAL A 335 14.77 -28.28 -4.10
CA VAL A 335 14.77 -28.49 -2.65
C VAL A 335 16.21 -28.68 -2.11
N LYS A 336 17.11 -29.30 -2.88
CA LYS A 336 18.52 -29.45 -2.49
C LYS A 336 19.20 -28.11 -2.21
N ARG A 337 19.02 -27.13 -3.10
CA ARG A 337 19.57 -25.78 -2.88
C ARG A 337 18.90 -25.08 -1.69
N ALA A 338 17.62 -25.33 -1.46
CA ALA A 338 16.90 -24.78 -0.31
C ALA A 338 17.51 -25.26 1.02
N PHE A 339 17.87 -26.54 1.14
CA PHE A 339 18.57 -27.07 2.32
C PHE A 339 19.97 -26.48 2.49
N LEU A 340 20.76 -26.36 1.42
CA LEU A 340 22.08 -25.70 1.51
C LEU A 340 22.00 -24.26 2.03
N LEU A 341 20.96 -23.53 1.63
CA LEU A 341 20.72 -22.16 2.12
C LEU A 341 20.22 -22.13 3.57
N PHE A 342 19.53 -23.17 4.00
CA PHE A 342 19.10 -23.34 5.39
C PHE A 342 20.29 -23.66 6.30
N ASP A 343 21.15 -24.59 5.88
CA ASP A 343 22.38 -24.93 6.60
C ASP A 343 23.29 -23.69 6.73
N GLU A 344 23.49 -22.94 5.63
CA GLU A 344 24.27 -21.68 5.65
C GLU A 344 23.65 -20.63 6.61
N LEU A 345 22.32 -20.56 6.70
CA LEU A 345 21.64 -19.66 7.63
C LEU A 345 21.94 -20.05 9.09
N VAL A 346 21.89 -21.34 9.41
CA VAL A 346 22.17 -21.86 10.76
C VAL A 346 23.66 -21.72 11.11
N GLU A 347 24.57 -22.01 10.18
CA GLU A 347 26.02 -21.85 10.35
C GLU A 347 26.43 -20.41 10.65
N LYS A 348 25.70 -19.43 10.10
CA LYS A 348 25.89 -18.00 10.39
C LYS A 348 25.33 -17.56 11.74
N GLY A 349 24.77 -18.47 12.54
CA GLY A 349 24.17 -18.18 13.83
C GLY A 349 22.84 -17.43 13.74
N LEU A 350 22.20 -17.40 12.56
CA LEU A 350 20.87 -16.83 12.40
C LEU A 350 19.83 -17.90 12.75
N SER A 351 18.84 -17.56 13.58
CA SER A 351 17.78 -18.49 13.94
C SER A 351 16.73 -18.57 12.81
N PRO A 352 16.46 -19.75 12.24
CA PRO A 352 15.40 -19.90 11.24
C PRO A 352 14.04 -19.52 11.82
N SER A 353 13.21 -18.87 11.02
CA SER A 353 11.86 -18.49 11.44
C SER A 353 10.85 -19.60 11.14
N SER A 354 9.65 -19.50 11.72
CA SER A 354 8.52 -20.38 11.37
C SER A 354 8.18 -20.36 9.87
N HIS A 355 8.42 -19.23 9.19
CA HIS A 355 8.24 -19.10 7.75
C HIS A 355 9.32 -19.85 6.96
N THR A 356 10.54 -19.93 7.49
CA THR A 356 11.66 -20.67 6.91
C THR A 356 11.36 -22.16 6.89
N TYR A 357 10.98 -22.72 8.04
CA TYR A 357 10.56 -24.12 8.15
C TYR A 357 9.31 -24.40 7.30
N GLY A 358 8.29 -23.54 7.37
CA GLY A 358 7.08 -23.70 6.55
C GLY A 358 7.36 -23.73 5.04
N ALA A 359 8.30 -22.92 4.56
CA ALA A 359 8.72 -22.92 3.16
C ALA A 359 9.46 -24.22 2.76
N LEU A 360 10.35 -24.73 3.62
CA LEU A 360 11.04 -26.00 3.40
C LEU A 360 10.04 -27.17 3.40
N ILE A 361 9.15 -27.22 4.39
CA ILE A 361 8.09 -28.23 4.53
C ILE A 361 7.20 -28.25 3.28
N ASP A 362 6.71 -27.10 2.80
CA ASP A 362 5.95 -27.01 1.55
C ASP A 362 6.77 -27.51 0.34
N GLY A 363 8.07 -27.18 0.29
CA GLY A 363 8.99 -27.64 -0.73
C GLY A 363 9.15 -29.16 -0.77
N VAL A 364 9.46 -29.79 0.37
CA VAL A 364 9.62 -31.25 0.45
C VAL A 364 8.30 -31.98 0.21
N CYS A 365 7.17 -31.45 0.69
CA CYS A 365 5.84 -31.99 0.41
C CYS A 365 5.51 -31.97 -1.10
N LYS A 366 5.95 -30.94 -1.83
CA LYS A 366 5.76 -30.85 -3.29
C LYS A 366 6.56 -31.91 -4.05
N VAL A 367 7.80 -32.17 -3.63
CA VAL A 367 8.63 -33.26 -4.21
C VAL A 367 8.07 -34.63 -3.80
N GLY A 368 7.51 -34.72 -2.59
CA GLY A 368 6.92 -35.93 -2.02
C GLY A 368 7.76 -36.62 -0.97
N GLU A 369 8.79 -35.96 -0.47
CA GLU A 369 9.64 -36.46 0.60
C GLU A 369 8.96 -36.18 1.95
N MET A 370 7.89 -36.94 2.26
CA MET A 370 7.10 -36.72 3.47
C MET A 370 7.89 -36.98 4.75
N GLY A 371 8.82 -37.95 4.75
CA GLY A 371 9.70 -38.20 5.89
C GLY A 371 10.60 -37.01 6.23
N ALA A 372 11.10 -36.29 5.22
CA ALA A 372 11.86 -35.06 5.45
C ALA A 372 10.99 -33.94 6.03
N ALA A 373 9.70 -33.90 5.67
CA ALA A 373 8.75 -32.93 6.21
C ALA A 373 8.51 -33.14 7.72
N GLU A 374 8.40 -34.39 8.15
CA GLU A 374 8.26 -34.76 9.57
C GLU A 374 9.52 -34.44 10.38
N ILE A 375 10.71 -34.72 9.82
CA ILE A 375 11.99 -34.37 10.45
C ILE A 375 12.08 -32.86 10.68
N LEU A 376 11.76 -32.05 9.66
CA LEU A 376 11.76 -30.59 9.75
C LEU A 376 10.76 -30.06 10.79
N MET A 377 9.59 -30.70 10.93
CA MET A 377 8.61 -30.33 11.95
C MET A 377 9.12 -30.63 13.37
N ASN A 378 9.79 -31.77 13.55
CA ASN A 378 10.40 -32.15 14.83
C ASN A 378 11.59 -31.26 15.19
N GLU A 379 12.43 -30.91 14.21
CA GLU A 379 13.55 -29.97 14.36
C GLU A 379 13.05 -28.56 14.72
N MET A 380 11.98 -28.10 14.08
CA MET A 380 11.32 -26.84 14.42
C MET A 380 10.86 -26.82 15.89
N GLN A 381 10.26 -27.93 16.37
CA GLN A 381 9.79 -28.05 17.74
C GLN A 381 10.95 -28.14 18.75
N SER A 382 12.00 -28.91 18.45
CA SER A 382 13.16 -29.07 19.35
C SER A 382 14.03 -27.80 19.40
N GLY A 383 14.08 -27.05 18.31
CA GLY A 383 14.75 -25.74 18.21
C GLY A 383 14.01 -24.59 18.90
N GLY A 384 12.87 -24.86 19.55
CA GLY A 384 12.07 -23.85 20.26
C GLY A 384 11.31 -22.88 19.35
N VAL A 385 11.09 -23.26 18.08
CA VAL A 385 10.28 -22.47 17.14
C VAL A 385 8.83 -22.97 17.19
N ASP A 386 7.90 -22.10 17.57
CA ASP A 386 6.50 -22.47 17.72
C ASP A 386 5.89 -22.95 16.40
N ILE A 387 5.39 -24.19 16.41
CA ILE A 387 4.63 -24.75 15.29
C ILE A 387 3.38 -23.89 15.10
N THR A 388 3.21 -23.37 13.89
CA THR A 388 2.05 -22.56 13.53
C THR A 388 1.01 -23.41 12.80
N LYS A 389 -0.24 -22.93 12.79
CA LYS A 389 -1.32 -23.51 11.98
C LYS A 389 -0.96 -23.67 10.49
N VAL A 390 -0.13 -22.76 9.95
CA VAL A 390 0.33 -22.81 8.55
C VAL A 390 1.13 -24.09 8.28
N VAL A 391 1.95 -24.55 9.24
CA VAL A 391 2.75 -25.77 9.09
C VAL A 391 1.86 -27.02 9.02
N PHE A 392 0.87 -27.13 9.91
CA PHE A 392 -0.12 -28.21 9.86
C PHE A 392 -0.89 -28.25 8.54
N ASN A 393 -1.42 -27.10 8.11
CA ASN A 393 -2.13 -26.98 6.83
C ASN A 393 -1.23 -27.36 5.64
N THR A 394 0.07 -27.04 5.71
CA THR A 394 1.04 -27.39 4.67
C THR A 394 1.27 -28.90 4.61
N LEU A 395 1.44 -29.57 5.76
CA LEU A 395 1.59 -31.02 5.85
C LEU A 395 0.34 -31.75 5.37
N ILE A 396 -0.85 -31.36 5.86
CA ILE A 396 -2.14 -31.94 5.46
C ILE A 396 -2.30 -31.85 3.94
N ASN A 397 -2.02 -30.68 3.34
CA ASN A 397 -2.05 -30.50 1.89
C ASN A 397 -0.99 -31.37 1.17
N GLY A 398 0.20 -31.52 1.74
CA GLY A 398 1.26 -32.41 1.25
C GLY A 398 0.80 -33.87 1.14
N TYR A 399 0.32 -34.44 2.26
CA TYR A 399 -0.23 -35.80 2.30
C TYR A 399 -1.43 -35.96 1.35
N CYS A 400 -2.34 -34.99 1.33
CA CYS A 400 -3.49 -34.99 0.43
C CYS A 400 -3.08 -35.02 -1.06
N ARG A 401 -2.02 -34.31 -1.46
CA ARG A 401 -1.51 -34.36 -2.84
C ARG A 401 -1.00 -35.75 -3.20
N LYS A 402 -0.31 -36.41 -2.26
CA LYS A 402 0.22 -37.78 -2.40
C LYS A 402 -0.81 -38.88 -2.18
N ARG A 403 -2.09 -38.52 -2.00
CA ARG A 403 -3.21 -39.48 -1.81
C ARG A 403 -3.10 -40.30 -0.52
N MET A 404 -2.33 -39.81 0.45
CA MET A 404 -2.11 -40.39 1.76
C MET A 404 -3.07 -39.75 2.76
N ILE A 405 -4.34 -40.15 2.71
CA ILE A 405 -5.40 -39.46 3.45
C ILE A 405 -5.39 -39.80 4.94
N ASP A 406 -5.00 -41.01 5.31
CA ASP A 406 -5.02 -41.46 6.71
C ASP A 406 -3.95 -40.71 7.51
N GLU A 407 -2.78 -40.46 6.91
CA GLU A 407 -1.73 -39.61 7.47
C GLU A 407 -2.17 -38.14 7.55
N ALA A 408 -2.92 -37.64 6.55
CA ALA A 408 -3.48 -36.28 6.61
C ALA A 408 -4.47 -36.11 7.76
N LEU A 409 -5.30 -37.13 8.03
CA LEU A 409 -6.22 -37.16 9.17
C LEU A 409 -5.47 -37.31 10.50
N ALA A 410 -4.40 -38.10 10.56
CA ALA A 410 -3.55 -38.19 11.75
C ALA A 410 -2.91 -36.83 12.11
N VAL A 411 -2.43 -36.08 11.10
CA VAL A 411 -1.90 -34.72 11.31
C VAL A 411 -2.99 -33.76 11.78
N TYR A 412 -4.22 -33.89 11.27
CA TYR A 412 -5.39 -33.13 11.75
C TYR A 412 -5.69 -33.41 13.22
N ASP A 413 -5.71 -34.68 13.64
CA ASP A 413 -5.97 -35.04 15.04
C ASP A 413 -4.89 -34.47 15.99
N VAL A 414 -3.63 -34.45 15.54
CA VAL A 414 -2.54 -33.81 16.29
C VAL A 414 -2.72 -32.30 16.37
N MET A 415 -3.20 -31.66 15.29
CA MET A 415 -3.49 -30.23 15.25
C MET A 415 -4.57 -29.86 16.28
N GLU A 416 -5.67 -30.60 16.34
CA GLU A 416 -6.75 -30.38 17.33
C GLU A 416 -6.29 -30.66 18.76
N LYS A 417 -5.54 -31.75 19.01
CA LYS A 417 -5.00 -32.08 20.34
C LYS A 417 -4.05 -31.01 20.89
N LYS A 418 -3.34 -30.29 20.00
CA LYS A 418 -2.49 -29.15 20.37
C LYS A 418 -3.27 -27.84 20.53
N GLY A 419 -4.60 -27.85 20.37
CA GLY A 419 -5.48 -26.70 20.56
C GLY A 419 -5.56 -25.75 19.38
N PHE A 420 -5.13 -26.16 18.18
CA PHE A 420 -5.28 -25.35 16.97
C PHE A 420 -6.63 -25.63 16.30
N GLU A 421 -7.48 -24.61 16.20
CA GLU A 421 -8.74 -24.72 15.49
C GLU A 421 -8.51 -24.85 13.98
N ALA A 422 -9.11 -25.86 13.35
CA ALA A 422 -9.10 -26.04 11.91
C ALA A 422 -9.85 -24.89 11.20
N ASP A 423 -9.31 -24.37 10.10
CA ASP A 423 -10.05 -23.40 9.27
C ASP A 423 -10.70 -24.05 8.06
N VAL A 424 -11.50 -23.24 7.36
CA VAL A 424 -12.08 -23.55 6.06
C VAL A 424 -11.06 -24.15 5.08
N PHE A 425 -9.80 -23.72 5.12
CA PHE A 425 -8.76 -24.24 4.23
C PHE A 425 -8.39 -25.69 4.60
N THR A 426 -8.22 -26.01 5.88
CA THR A 426 -7.99 -27.38 6.37
C THR A 426 -9.10 -28.32 5.90
N PHE A 427 -10.36 -27.93 6.16
CA PHE A 427 -11.53 -28.73 5.79
C PHE A 427 -11.64 -28.94 4.27
N ASN A 428 -11.50 -27.88 3.48
CA ASN A 428 -11.59 -27.95 2.03
C ASN A 428 -10.47 -28.79 1.40
N THR A 429 -9.27 -28.76 1.98
CA THR A 429 -8.12 -29.54 1.50
C THR A 429 -8.37 -31.04 1.67
N ILE A 430 -8.83 -31.45 2.85
CA ILE A 430 -9.14 -32.86 3.15
C ILE A 430 -10.37 -33.32 2.35
N ALA A 431 -11.43 -32.52 2.28
CA ALA A 431 -12.63 -32.84 1.49
C ALA A 431 -12.30 -33.02 -0.01
N SER A 432 -11.46 -32.15 -0.58
CA SER A 432 -11.00 -32.28 -1.97
C SER A 432 -10.16 -33.55 -2.17
N CYS A 433 -9.36 -33.94 -1.17
CA CYS A 433 -8.61 -35.20 -1.20
C CYS A 433 -9.54 -36.42 -1.18
N LEU A 434 -10.49 -36.48 -0.25
CA LEU A 434 -11.48 -37.55 -0.14
C LEU A 434 -12.28 -37.71 -1.43
N ASN A 435 -12.69 -36.59 -2.03
CA ASN A 435 -13.36 -36.55 -3.33
C ASN A 435 -12.49 -37.15 -4.46
N ARG A 436 -11.19 -36.78 -4.53
CA ARG A 436 -10.24 -37.38 -5.50
C ARG A 436 -10.04 -38.89 -5.30
N LEU A 437 -10.21 -39.38 -4.07
CA LEU A 437 -10.15 -40.81 -3.72
C LEU A 437 -11.49 -41.54 -3.91
N LYS A 438 -12.54 -40.85 -4.37
CA LYS A 438 -13.91 -41.38 -4.50
C LYS A 438 -14.54 -41.81 -3.16
N ARG A 439 -14.03 -41.33 -2.03
CA ARG A 439 -14.60 -41.52 -0.68
C ARG A 439 -15.66 -40.43 -0.43
N TYR A 440 -16.76 -40.47 -1.21
CA TYR A 440 -17.74 -39.38 -1.27
C TYR A 440 -18.53 -39.19 0.04
N ASP A 441 -18.90 -40.28 0.71
CA ASP A 441 -19.64 -40.21 1.98
C ASP A 441 -18.81 -39.55 3.07
N GLU A 442 -17.55 -39.94 3.21
CA GLU A 442 -16.62 -39.31 4.14
C GLU A 442 -16.34 -37.85 3.78
N ALA A 443 -16.29 -37.50 2.49
CA ALA A 443 -16.15 -36.10 2.06
C ALA A 443 -17.36 -35.25 2.48
N LYS A 444 -18.58 -35.81 2.38
CA LYS A 444 -19.82 -35.16 2.83
C LYS A 444 -19.80 -34.99 4.35
N GLU A 445 -19.55 -36.07 5.10
CA GLU A 445 -19.43 -36.04 6.56
C GLU A 445 -18.40 -35.02 7.05
N TRP A 446 -17.26 -34.91 6.35
CA TRP A 446 -16.21 -33.95 6.67
C TRP A 446 -16.68 -32.49 6.51
N ILE A 447 -17.45 -32.20 5.44
CA ILE A 447 -18.03 -30.86 5.21
C ILE A 447 -19.18 -30.59 6.20
N PHE A 448 -19.96 -31.61 6.60
CA PHE A 448 -20.98 -31.45 7.65
C PHE A 448 -20.35 -31.16 9.02
N ARG A 449 -19.26 -31.85 9.37
CA ARG A 449 -18.48 -31.59 10.59
C ARG A 449 -17.97 -30.15 10.66
N MET A 450 -17.52 -29.60 9.52
CA MET A 450 -17.13 -28.20 9.41
C MET A 450 -18.27 -27.24 9.82
N MET A 451 -19.51 -27.54 9.40
CA MET A 451 -20.68 -26.72 9.76
C MET A 451 -21.08 -26.88 11.23
N GLU A 452 -21.03 -28.11 11.76
CA GLU A 452 -21.31 -28.39 13.17
C GLU A 452 -20.31 -27.70 14.10
N GLY A 453 -19.04 -27.60 13.69
CA GLY A 453 -17.99 -26.83 14.37
C GLY A 453 -18.12 -25.32 14.26
N GLY A 454 -19.23 -24.79 13.70
CA GLY A 454 -19.50 -23.35 13.57
C GLY A 454 -18.74 -22.65 12.44
N VAL A 455 -18.03 -23.40 11.58
CA VAL A 455 -17.29 -22.82 10.46
C VAL A 455 -18.21 -22.63 9.25
N ARG A 456 -18.41 -21.39 8.83
CA ARG A 456 -19.25 -21.07 7.66
C ARG A 456 -18.60 -21.55 6.37
N LEU A 457 -19.39 -22.21 5.52
CA LEU A 457 -18.97 -22.61 4.18
C LEU A 457 -18.66 -21.37 3.33
N ASN A 458 -17.56 -21.42 2.58
CA ASN A 458 -17.24 -20.43 1.56
C ASN A 458 -17.48 -21.01 0.15
N THR A 459 -17.23 -20.21 -0.89
CA THR A 459 -17.38 -20.64 -2.30
C THR A 459 -16.62 -21.95 -2.60
N VAL A 460 -15.43 -22.16 -2.02
CA VAL A 460 -14.64 -23.38 -2.23
C VAL A 460 -15.29 -24.59 -1.55
N SER A 461 -15.81 -24.42 -0.33
CA SER A 461 -16.51 -25.50 0.39
C SER A 461 -17.77 -25.94 -0.34
N TYR A 462 -18.59 -24.98 -0.81
CA TYR A 462 -19.75 -25.28 -1.65
C TYR A 462 -19.35 -25.96 -2.94
N THR A 463 -18.31 -25.47 -3.62
CA THR A 463 -17.83 -26.07 -4.87
C THR A 463 -17.38 -27.51 -4.67
N ASN A 464 -16.68 -27.81 -3.56
CA ASN A 464 -16.28 -29.17 -3.21
C ASN A 464 -17.51 -30.07 -2.95
N LEU A 465 -18.50 -29.59 -2.20
CA LEU A 465 -19.72 -30.35 -1.90
C LEU A 465 -20.53 -30.63 -3.17
N ILE A 466 -20.70 -29.62 -4.03
CA ILE A 466 -21.32 -29.72 -5.35
C ILE A 466 -20.57 -30.75 -6.21
N ASP A 467 -19.24 -30.68 -6.27
CA ASP A 467 -18.42 -31.63 -7.04
C ASP A 467 -18.56 -33.07 -6.53
N VAL A 468 -18.66 -33.27 -5.21
CA VAL A 468 -18.92 -34.58 -4.61
C VAL A 468 -20.29 -35.13 -5.07
N TYR A 469 -21.37 -34.36 -4.93
CA TYR A 469 -22.70 -34.79 -5.38
C TYR A 469 -22.77 -35.02 -6.90
N CYS A 470 -22.10 -34.19 -7.69
CA CYS A 470 -21.98 -34.36 -9.14
C CYS A 470 -21.31 -35.69 -9.50
N LYS A 471 -20.20 -36.04 -8.83
CA LYS A 471 -19.44 -37.28 -9.08
C LYS A 471 -20.09 -38.53 -8.52
N GLU A 472 -20.93 -38.39 -7.49
CA GLU A 472 -21.84 -39.45 -7.00
C GLU A 472 -23.01 -39.68 -7.97
N GLY A 473 -23.26 -38.73 -8.88
CA GLY A 473 -24.35 -38.78 -9.88
C GLY A 473 -25.62 -38.04 -9.46
N ASN A 474 -25.68 -37.52 -8.22
CA ASN A 474 -26.80 -36.76 -7.70
C ASN A 474 -26.73 -35.27 -8.11
N VAL A 475 -26.91 -35.02 -9.41
CA VAL A 475 -26.85 -33.65 -9.97
C VAL A 475 -28.02 -32.77 -9.52
N GLU A 476 -29.14 -33.34 -9.08
CA GLU A 476 -30.25 -32.56 -8.54
C GLU A 476 -29.89 -31.91 -7.19
N GLU A 477 -29.21 -32.63 -6.29
CA GLU A 477 -28.69 -32.03 -5.07
C GLU A 477 -27.60 -31.00 -5.35
N ALA A 478 -26.70 -31.31 -6.28
CA ALA A 478 -25.66 -30.37 -6.71
C ALA A 478 -26.28 -29.05 -7.23
N LYS A 479 -27.39 -29.13 -7.98
CA LYS A 479 -28.15 -27.96 -8.45
C LYS A 479 -28.80 -27.19 -7.30
N ARG A 480 -29.38 -27.88 -6.30
CA ARG A 480 -29.92 -27.22 -5.09
C ARG A 480 -28.85 -26.41 -4.39
N LEU A 481 -27.69 -27.01 -4.13
CA LEU A 481 -26.56 -26.36 -3.47
C LEU A 481 -25.98 -25.20 -4.28
N PHE A 482 -25.95 -25.32 -5.62
CA PHE A 482 -25.52 -24.25 -6.51
C PHE A 482 -26.40 -23.00 -6.42
N VAL A 483 -27.70 -23.16 -6.19
CA VAL A 483 -28.62 -22.02 -5.97
C VAL A 483 -28.50 -21.51 -4.53
N GLU A 484 -28.43 -22.42 -3.56
CA GLU A 484 -28.39 -22.12 -2.13
C GLU A 484 -27.17 -21.26 -1.75
N MET A 485 -26.00 -21.50 -2.35
CA MET A 485 -24.77 -20.80 -1.97
C MET A 485 -24.90 -19.28 -2.04
N SER A 486 -25.60 -18.75 -3.05
CA SER A 486 -25.83 -17.30 -3.21
C SER A 486 -26.65 -16.74 -2.04
N SER A 487 -27.69 -17.49 -1.60
CA SER A 487 -28.53 -17.09 -0.47
C SER A 487 -27.80 -17.12 0.88
N LYS A 488 -26.72 -17.90 0.98
CA LYS A 488 -25.88 -18.00 2.19
C LYS A 488 -24.62 -17.13 2.12
N GLY A 489 -24.55 -16.21 1.17
CA GLY A 489 -23.48 -15.21 1.06
C GLY A 489 -22.20 -15.71 0.38
N ALA A 490 -22.28 -16.81 -0.38
CA ALA A 490 -21.18 -17.34 -1.20
C ALA A 490 -21.59 -17.34 -2.68
N GLU A 491 -20.97 -16.50 -3.50
CA GLU A 491 -21.29 -16.44 -4.94
C GLU A 491 -20.57 -17.53 -5.73
N PRO A 492 -21.24 -18.17 -6.71
CA PRO A 492 -20.60 -19.12 -7.63
C PRO A 492 -19.51 -18.42 -8.45
N ASN A 493 -18.33 -19.05 -8.54
CA ASN A 493 -17.24 -18.56 -9.38
C ASN A 493 -17.06 -19.44 -10.62
N ALA A 494 -16.11 -19.08 -11.48
CA ALA A 494 -15.81 -19.84 -12.70
C ALA A 494 -15.57 -21.34 -12.45
N ILE A 495 -14.94 -21.71 -11.33
CA ILE A 495 -14.69 -23.11 -10.95
C ILE A 495 -16.01 -23.81 -10.61
N THR A 496 -16.90 -23.16 -9.86
CA THR A 496 -18.22 -23.72 -9.53
C THR A 496 -19.07 -23.98 -10.78
N TYR A 497 -19.08 -23.04 -11.73
CA TYR A 497 -19.74 -23.22 -13.03
C TYR A 497 -19.13 -24.38 -13.82
N ASN A 498 -17.80 -24.45 -13.88
CA ASN A 498 -17.07 -25.52 -14.56
C ASN A 498 -17.41 -26.91 -14.00
N VAL A 499 -17.54 -27.05 -12.67
CA VAL A 499 -17.97 -28.31 -12.02
C VAL A 499 -19.38 -28.71 -12.49
N MET A 500 -20.34 -27.78 -12.49
CA MET A 500 -21.71 -28.07 -12.93
C MET A 500 -21.79 -28.38 -14.43
N ILE A 501 -21.08 -27.62 -15.27
CA ILE A 501 -21.01 -27.84 -16.72
C ILE A 501 -20.43 -29.22 -17.02
N ASP A 502 -19.32 -29.58 -16.36
CA ASP A 502 -18.69 -30.89 -16.51
C ASP A 502 -19.63 -32.03 -16.07
N ALA A 503 -20.35 -31.86 -14.97
CA ALA A 503 -21.32 -32.82 -14.48
C ALA A 503 -22.48 -33.04 -15.48
N TYR A 504 -23.09 -31.96 -15.99
CA TYR A 504 -24.13 -32.06 -17.01
C TYR A 504 -23.62 -32.68 -18.31
N CYS A 505 -22.41 -32.35 -18.74
CA CYS A 505 -21.78 -32.94 -19.92
C CYS A 505 -21.56 -34.45 -19.76
N LYS A 506 -21.04 -34.89 -18.61
CA LYS A 506 -20.84 -36.32 -18.29
C LYS A 506 -22.14 -37.12 -18.23
N GLN A 507 -23.27 -36.46 -17.95
CA GLN A 507 -24.61 -37.05 -18.01
C GLN A 507 -25.29 -36.96 -19.38
N GLY A 508 -24.61 -36.41 -20.41
CA GLY A 508 -25.19 -36.18 -21.74
C GLY A 508 -26.23 -35.05 -21.80
N LYS A 509 -26.43 -34.30 -20.71
CA LYS A 509 -27.38 -33.17 -20.62
C LYS A 509 -26.77 -31.88 -21.18
N VAL A 510 -26.23 -31.93 -22.40
CA VAL A 510 -25.39 -30.84 -22.96
C VAL A 510 -26.17 -29.53 -23.18
N LYS A 511 -27.49 -29.60 -23.38
CA LYS A 511 -28.37 -28.41 -23.45
C LYS A 511 -28.33 -27.58 -22.16
N GLU A 512 -28.35 -28.22 -21.00
CA GLU A 512 -28.25 -27.54 -19.71
C GLU A 512 -26.84 -26.99 -19.46
N ALA A 513 -25.81 -27.74 -19.88
CA ALA A 513 -24.43 -27.27 -19.83
C ALA A 513 -24.21 -25.99 -20.66
N ARG A 514 -24.84 -25.89 -21.85
CA ARG A 514 -24.80 -24.67 -22.68
C ARG A 514 -25.53 -23.49 -22.04
N LYS A 515 -26.67 -23.71 -21.38
CA LYS A 515 -27.36 -22.66 -20.61
C LYS A 515 -26.48 -22.12 -19.49
N LEU A 516 -25.79 -22.99 -18.76
CA LEU A 516 -24.84 -22.57 -17.72
C LEU A 516 -23.65 -21.80 -18.27
N ARG A 517 -23.10 -22.17 -19.44
CA ARG A 517 -22.07 -21.39 -20.12
C ARG A 517 -22.57 -19.98 -20.46
N ALA A 518 -23.79 -19.85 -20.97
CA ALA A 518 -24.37 -18.56 -21.32
C ALA A 518 -24.60 -17.68 -20.07
N ASP A 519 -25.07 -18.27 -18.96
CA ASP A 519 -25.22 -17.57 -17.68
C ASP A 519 -23.86 -17.12 -17.10
N MET A 520 -22.82 -17.96 -17.21
CA MET A 520 -21.45 -17.61 -16.84
C MET A 520 -20.94 -16.38 -17.62
N GLU A 521 -21.11 -16.37 -18.94
CA GLU A 521 -20.75 -15.24 -19.81
C GLU A 521 -21.55 -13.97 -19.46
N ALA A 522 -22.85 -14.10 -19.20
CA ALA A 522 -23.73 -12.98 -18.83
C ALA A 522 -23.33 -12.31 -17.50
N LYS A 523 -22.74 -13.08 -16.57
CA LYS A 523 -22.20 -12.57 -15.30
C LYS A 523 -20.75 -12.03 -15.42
N GLY A 524 -20.22 -11.90 -16.63
CA GLY A 524 -18.88 -11.38 -16.89
C GLY A 524 -17.75 -12.37 -16.60
N MET A 525 -18.05 -13.66 -16.41
CA MET A 525 -17.05 -14.71 -16.28
C MET A 525 -16.76 -15.31 -17.65
N ALA A 526 -15.51 -15.18 -18.12
CA ALA A 526 -15.12 -15.75 -19.41
C ALA A 526 -14.92 -17.27 -19.30
N PRO A 527 -15.50 -18.08 -20.21
CA PRO A 527 -15.23 -19.51 -20.29
C PRO A 527 -13.74 -19.78 -20.51
N ASP A 528 -13.18 -20.70 -19.75
CA ASP A 528 -11.75 -21.06 -19.80
C ASP A 528 -11.54 -22.37 -20.56
N SER A 529 -10.26 -22.79 -20.68
CA SER A 529 -9.91 -24.05 -21.35
C SER A 529 -10.63 -25.27 -20.77
N TYR A 530 -10.95 -25.26 -19.48
CA TYR A 530 -11.68 -26.35 -18.83
C TYR A 530 -13.15 -26.35 -19.27
N THR A 531 -13.81 -25.18 -19.31
CA THR A 531 -15.20 -25.06 -19.79
C THR A 531 -15.36 -25.65 -21.20
N TYR A 532 -14.46 -25.29 -22.13
CA TYR A 532 -14.50 -25.85 -23.50
C TYR A 532 -14.23 -27.35 -23.52
N THR A 533 -13.23 -27.83 -22.76
CA THR A 533 -12.90 -29.26 -22.72
C THR A 533 -14.07 -30.09 -22.21
N SER A 534 -14.78 -29.63 -21.18
CA SER A 534 -15.98 -30.31 -20.66
C SER A 534 -17.13 -30.31 -21.67
N LEU A 535 -17.38 -29.19 -22.37
CA LEU A 535 -18.42 -29.11 -23.41
C LEU A 535 -18.10 -30.01 -24.61
N ILE A 536 -16.85 -30.00 -25.07
CA ILE A 536 -16.37 -30.89 -26.13
C ILE A 536 -16.58 -32.35 -25.71
N HIS A 537 -16.22 -32.71 -24.48
CA HIS A 537 -16.46 -34.05 -23.94
C HIS A 537 -17.95 -34.41 -23.91
N GLY A 538 -18.82 -33.47 -23.51
CA GLY A 538 -20.26 -33.64 -23.53
C GLY A 538 -20.82 -33.87 -24.93
N GLU A 539 -20.40 -33.07 -25.92
CA GLU A 539 -20.81 -33.23 -27.32
C GLU A 539 -20.35 -34.57 -27.90
N CYS A 540 -19.13 -35.02 -27.56
CA CYS A 540 -18.65 -36.36 -27.92
C CYS A 540 -19.45 -37.50 -27.24
N ILE A 541 -20.04 -37.29 -26.07
CA ILE A 541 -20.89 -38.29 -25.39
C ILE A 541 -22.25 -38.45 -26.08
N VAL A 542 -22.79 -37.36 -26.65
CA VAL A 542 -24.06 -37.37 -27.38
C VAL A 542 -23.90 -37.60 -28.89
N ASP A 543 -22.73 -38.11 -29.30
CA ASP A 543 -22.33 -38.40 -30.68
C ASP A 543 -22.40 -37.20 -31.66
N ASN A 544 -22.35 -35.97 -31.15
CA ASN A 544 -22.36 -34.75 -31.95
C ASN A 544 -20.94 -34.22 -32.21
N VAL A 545 -20.15 -35.04 -32.90
CA VAL A 545 -18.70 -34.79 -33.07
C VAL A 545 -18.39 -33.55 -33.92
N ASP A 546 -19.28 -33.16 -34.85
CA ASP A 546 -19.10 -31.96 -35.68
C ASP A 546 -19.12 -30.68 -34.83
N GLU A 547 -20.01 -30.63 -33.84
CA GLU A 547 -20.08 -29.53 -32.88
C GLU A 547 -18.90 -29.55 -31.91
N ALA A 548 -18.43 -30.74 -31.50
CA ALA A 548 -17.21 -30.88 -30.71
C ALA A 548 -15.99 -30.32 -31.46
N LEU A 549 -15.85 -30.60 -32.76
CA LEU A 549 -14.82 -30.02 -33.63
C LEU A 549 -14.93 -28.50 -33.75
N ARG A 550 -16.16 -27.97 -33.86
CA ARG A 550 -16.40 -26.52 -33.90
C ARG A 550 -15.92 -25.85 -32.60
N LEU A 551 -16.28 -26.40 -31.44
CA LEU A 551 -15.86 -25.90 -30.14
C LEU A 551 -14.33 -25.99 -29.95
N PHE A 552 -13.69 -27.04 -30.45
CA PHE A 552 -12.23 -27.19 -30.41
C PHE A 552 -11.51 -26.09 -31.21
N ARG A 553 -12.04 -25.74 -32.40
CA ARG A 553 -11.51 -24.64 -33.22
C ARG A 553 -11.77 -23.27 -32.60
N GLU A 554 -12.96 -23.06 -32.04
CA GLU A 554 -13.32 -21.82 -31.33
C GLU A 554 -12.35 -21.56 -30.17
N MET A 555 -12.07 -22.58 -29.36
CA MET A 555 -11.11 -22.54 -28.26
C MET A 555 -9.72 -22.04 -28.72
N GLY A 556 -9.21 -22.56 -29.84
CA GLY A 556 -7.94 -22.12 -30.42
C GLY A 556 -7.98 -20.67 -30.93
N SER A 557 -9.08 -20.26 -31.57
CA SER A 557 -9.24 -18.89 -32.08
C SER A 557 -9.29 -17.82 -30.99
N LYS A 558 -9.74 -18.19 -29.78
CA LYS A 558 -9.77 -17.32 -28.59
C LYS A 558 -8.44 -17.28 -27.84
N GLY A 559 -7.41 -17.97 -28.32
CA GLY A 559 -6.11 -18.06 -27.67
C GLY A 559 -6.11 -18.88 -26.39
N LEU A 560 -7.09 -19.78 -26.21
CA LEU A 560 -7.13 -20.68 -25.05
C LEU A 560 -6.26 -21.91 -25.33
N ASP A 561 -5.52 -22.35 -24.30
CA ASP A 561 -4.59 -23.48 -24.43
C ASP A 561 -5.32 -24.81 -24.62
N GLN A 562 -5.12 -25.44 -25.78
CA GLN A 562 -5.59 -26.78 -26.09
C GLN A 562 -4.72 -27.81 -25.36
N SER A 563 -5.24 -28.32 -24.24
CA SER A 563 -4.51 -29.24 -23.36
C SER A 563 -4.41 -30.66 -23.92
N SER A 564 -3.48 -31.46 -23.41
CA SER A 564 -3.40 -32.91 -23.68
C SER A 564 -4.75 -33.62 -23.47
N VAL A 565 -5.49 -33.25 -22.42
CA VAL A 565 -6.82 -33.81 -22.12
C VAL A 565 -7.82 -33.47 -23.23
N THR A 566 -7.79 -32.26 -23.77
CA THR A 566 -8.68 -31.81 -24.85
C THR A 566 -8.45 -32.64 -26.11
N TYR A 567 -7.19 -32.94 -26.46
CA TYR A 567 -6.86 -33.85 -27.56
C TYR A 567 -7.33 -35.28 -27.29
N THR A 568 -7.08 -35.82 -26.08
CA THR A 568 -7.56 -37.17 -25.71
C THR A 568 -9.07 -37.30 -25.83
N VAL A 569 -9.83 -36.27 -25.42
CA VAL A 569 -11.29 -36.22 -25.56
C VAL A 569 -11.71 -36.22 -27.03
N MET A 570 -11.08 -35.41 -27.87
CA MET A 570 -11.37 -35.37 -29.31
C MET A 570 -11.07 -36.71 -29.99
N ILE A 571 -9.90 -37.29 -29.73
CA ILE A 571 -9.50 -38.58 -30.29
C ILE A 571 -10.49 -39.67 -29.86
N SER A 572 -10.87 -39.70 -28.59
CA SER A 572 -11.86 -40.65 -28.06
C SER A 572 -13.24 -40.48 -28.71
N GLY A 573 -13.71 -39.23 -28.87
CA GLY A 573 -14.99 -38.94 -29.52
C GLY A 573 -15.01 -39.33 -31.00
N LEU A 574 -13.98 -38.94 -31.76
CA LEU A 574 -13.82 -39.28 -33.18
C LEU A 574 -13.70 -40.80 -33.39
N SER A 575 -12.96 -41.48 -32.51
CA SER A 575 -12.80 -42.93 -32.53
C SER A 575 -14.14 -43.65 -32.34
N LYS A 576 -14.97 -43.19 -31.38
CA LYS A 576 -16.31 -43.74 -31.15
C LYS A 576 -17.28 -43.50 -32.31
N ALA A 577 -17.15 -42.36 -32.98
CA ALA A 577 -17.96 -42.01 -34.14
C ALA A 577 -17.47 -42.66 -35.45
N GLY A 578 -16.46 -43.54 -35.41
CA GLY A 578 -15.92 -44.21 -36.60
C GLY A 578 -15.07 -43.32 -37.52
N LYS A 579 -14.79 -42.07 -37.14
CA LYS A 579 -13.96 -41.13 -37.91
C LYS A 579 -12.47 -41.35 -37.64
N SER A 580 -11.98 -42.55 -37.95
CA SER A 580 -10.61 -43.00 -37.62
C SER A 580 -9.52 -42.10 -38.22
N ASP A 581 -9.65 -41.67 -39.48
CA ASP A 581 -8.65 -40.81 -40.14
C ASP A 581 -8.48 -39.46 -39.43
N GLU A 582 -9.58 -38.84 -39.02
CA GLU A 582 -9.55 -37.60 -38.24
C GLU A 582 -8.94 -37.83 -36.85
N ALA A 583 -9.27 -38.96 -36.19
CA ALA A 583 -8.70 -39.32 -34.90
C ALA A 583 -7.17 -39.48 -34.96
N PHE A 584 -6.64 -40.11 -36.01
CA PHE A 584 -5.19 -40.20 -36.26
C PHE A 584 -4.57 -38.85 -36.60
N GLY A 585 -5.27 -37.97 -37.32
CA GLY A 585 -4.83 -36.58 -37.54
C GLY A 585 -4.63 -35.79 -36.25
N PHE A 586 -5.56 -35.91 -35.29
CA PHE A 586 -5.44 -35.29 -33.97
C PHE A 586 -4.29 -35.91 -33.14
N TYR A 587 -4.05 -37.22 -33.27
CA TYR A 587 -2.91 -37.89 -32.64
C TYR A 587 -1.56 -37.34 -33.14
N ASP A 588 -1.40 -37.19 -34.45
CA ASP A 588 -0.17 -36.65 -35.04
C ASP A 588 0.05 -35.19 -34.66
N GLU A 589 -1.02 -34.40 -34.57
CA GLU A 589 -0.95 -33.02 -34.07
C GLU A 589 -0.53 -32.97 -32.60
N MET A 590 -1.12 -33.82 -31.75
CA MET A 590 -0.78 -33.93 -30.33
C MET A 590 0.71 -34.27 -30.14
N LYS A 591 1.24 -35.20 -30.96
CA LYS A 591 2.66 -35.58 -30.97
C LYS A 591 3.57 -34.45 -31.43
N ARG A 592 3.19 -33.73 -32.49
CA ARG A 592 3.96 -32.58 -33.02
C ARG A 592 4.06 -31.42 -32.03
N LYS A 593 3.02 -31.20 -31.23
CA LYS A 593 3.02 -30.21 -30.14
C LYS A 593 3.80 -30.66 -28.89
N GLY A 594 4.38 -31.86 -28.91
CA GLY A 594 5.25 -32.36 -27.83
C GLY A 594 4.50 -32.84 -26.59
N PHE A 595 3.20 -33.11 -26.69
CA PHE A 595 2.44 -33.64 -25.56
C PHE A 595 2.80 -35.10 -25.29
N THR A 596 2.85 -35.48 -24.01
CA THR A 596 2.98 -36.88 -23.60
C THR A 596 1.67 -37.61 -23.89
N ILE A 597 1.76 -38.64 -24.73
CA ILE A 597 0.62 -39.46 -25.16
C ILE A 597 0.28 -40.43 -24.04
N ASP A 598 -0.97 -40.41 -23.58
CA ASP A 598 -1.44 -41.29 -22.51
C ASP A 598 -1.91 -42.66 -23.05
N HIS A 599 -2.05 -43.65 -22.15
CA HIS A 599 -2.57 -44.97 -22.51
C HIS A 599 -4.02 -44.92 -23.03
N LYS A 600 -4.80 -43.90 -22.65
CA LYS A 600 -6.21 -43.76 -23.07
C LYS A 600 -6.32 -43.40 -24.54
N VAL A 601 -5.40 -42.58 -25.06
CA VAL A 601 -5.29 -42.25 -26.50
C VAL A 601 -5.03 -43.52 -27.31
N TYR A 602 -4.08 -44.36 -26.90
CA TYR A 602 -3.82 -45.64 -27.58
C TYR A 602 -5.03 -46.57 -27.53
N THR A 603 -5.69 -46.66 -26.37
CA THR A 603 -6.89 -47.50 -26.21
C THR A 603 -8.03 -47.03 -27.11
N ALA A 604 -8.24 -45.71 -27.21
CA ALA A 604 -9.26 -45.12 -28.08
C ALA A 604 -9.00 -45.39 -29.56
N LEU A 605 -7.76 -45.18 -30.02
CA LEU A 605 -7.36 -45.43 -31.41
C LEU A 605 -7.40 -46.91 -31.79
N VAL A 606 -7.01 -47.82 -30.89
CA VAL A 606 -7.14 -49.26 -31.14
C VAL A 606 -8.61 -49.66 -31.23
N GLY A 607 -9.48 -49.06 -30.41
CA GLY A 607 -10.92 -49.27 -30.48
C GLY A 607 -11.52 -48.86 -31.84
N SER A 608 -11.05 -47.76 -32.44
CA SER A 608 -11.56 -47.28 -33.74
C SER A 608 -11.20 -48.19 -34.91
N LEU A 609 -10.14 -48.99 -34.79
CA LEU A 609 -9.70 -49.97 -35.80
C LEU A 609 -10.50 -51.28 -35.76
N HIS A 610 -11.26 -51.53 -34.69
CA HIS A 610 -11.99 -52.80 -34.46
C HIS A 610 -13.52 -52.62 -34.41
N SER A 611 -14.05 -51.41 -34.61
CA SER A 611 -15.48 -51.19 -34.76
C SER A 611 -15.98 -51.94 -36.01
N PRO A 612 -16.83 -52.97 -35.89
CA PRO A 612 -17.30 -53.72 -37.05
C PRO A 612 -18.12 -52.77 -37.93
N GLU A 613 -17.71 -52.63 -39.18
CA GLU A 613 -18.50 -52.02 -40.24
C GLU A 613 -19.87 -52.71 -40.28
N THR A 614 -20.95 -51.98 -39.96
CA THR A 614 -22.34 -52.40 -40.18
C THR A 614 -22.95 -51.66 -41.35
#